data_AF-A0A1S1J650-F1
#
_entry.id   AF-A0A1S1J650-F1
#
_cell.length_a   1.000
_cell.length_b   1.000
_cell.length_c   1.000
_cell.angle_alpha   90.00
_cell.angle_beta   90.00
_cell.angle_gamma   90.00
#
_symmetry.space_group_name_H-M   'P 1'
#
loop_
_entity.id
_entity.type
_entity.pdbx_description
1 polymer ?
#
loop_
_entity_poly.entity_id
_entity_poly.type
_entity_poly.pdbx_seq_one_letter_code
_entity_poly.pdbx_strand_id
1 'polypeptide(L)'
;MKKKLIVLMVCLLLVGTSARPAEKVAVLPILEIVKAVTKKVIKAIDLRIQRLQNKTIWLQNAQKQVENVLSKLKLDEISDWTQKQKDLYKGYYEELAKVKSIITYYQRIREITKKQTQLVQEYERAWNLFKQDTHFKDSEIQYMERVYTGILEESVKNIDQIFLILDSFATQMSDLKRLEIINKAADQIDGNYDDLTMFNQQNILLSLQRAKTEADVNQVKQFYGIP
;
A
#
# COMPACT_ATOMS: atom_id res chain seq x y z
N MET A 1 99.90 -2.12 -34.64
CA MET A 1 100.79 -1.24 -35.44
C MET A 1 100.09 -0.68 -36.69
N LYS A 2 98.97 0.04 -36.50
CA LYS A 2 98.54 1.16 -37.33
C LYS A 2 98.09 2.24 -36.35
N LYS A 3 98.87 3.32 -36.28
CA LYS A 3 98.64 4.55 -35.51
C LYS A 3 98.68 4.46 -33.97
N LYS A 4 99.76 4.06 -33.28
CA LYS A 4 101.04 4.79 -33.13
C LYS A 4 101.17 6.22 -33.73
N LEU A 5 100.08 6.90 -34.08
CA LEU A 5 100.03 8.23 -34.72
C LEU A 5 99.03 9.16 -34.00
N ILE A 6 98.00 8.61 -33.34
CA ILE A 6 97.16 9.41 -32.41
C ILE A 6 97.80 9.52 -31.02
N VAL A 7 98.93 8.84 -30.85
CA VAL A 7 99.97 9.18 -29.87
C VAL A 7 100.68 10.50 -30.18
N LEU A 8 100.46 11.18 -31.32
CA LEU A 8 101.27 12.37 -31.65
C LEU A 8 100.56 13.73 -31.61
N MET A 9 99.22 13.81 -31.63
CA MET A 9 98.53 15.11 -31.83
C MET A 9 97.70 15.62 -30.65
N VAL A 10 97.28 14.77 -29.70
CA VAL A 10 96.62 15.26 -28.46
C VAL A 10 97.46 14.97 -27.21
N CYS A 11 98.53 14.18 -27.36
CA CYS A 11 99.63 14.10 -26.39
C CYS A 11 100.47 15.39 -26.28
N LEU A 12 100.12 16.49 -26.95
CA LEU A 12 100.97 17.70 -26.94
C LEU A 12 100.38 18.92 -26.23
N LEU A 13 99.17 18.90 -25.65
CA LEU A 13 98.60 20.17 -25.18
C LEU A 13 98.10 20.32 -23.74
N LEU A 14 97.64 19.32 -22.98
CA LEU A 14 96.91 19.69 -21.74
C LEU A 14 97.06 18.80 -20.50
N VAL A 15 98.17 18.07 -20.34
CA VAL A 15 98.51 17.47 -19.02
C VAL A 15 99.98 17.70 -18.70
N GLY A 16 100.26 18.67 -17.82
CA GLY A 16 101.48 18.69 -17.02
C GLY A 16 102.35 19.95 -17.11
N THR A 17 101.91 21.05 -16.48
CA THR A 17 102.84 21.86 -15.68
C THR A 17 102.23 22.08 -14.30
N SER A 18 102.99 21.68 -13.28
CA SER A 18 102.72 21.94 -11.88
C SER A 18 103.42 23.23 -11.43
N ALA A 19 102.93 23.74 -10.29
CA ALA A 19 103.50 24.75 -9.40
C ALA A 19 103.16 26.23 -9.67
N ARG A 20 102.20 26.77 -8.90
CA ARG A 20 102.49 27.59 -7.70
C ARG A 20 101.21 27.87 -6.89
N PRO A 21 101.31 28.01 -5.55
CA PRO A 21 100.17 28.30 -4.69
C PRO A 21 99.91 29.81 -4.56
N ALA A 22 98.66 30.12 -4.21
CA ALA A 22 98.12 31.37 -3.69
C ALA A 22 98.09 32.60 -4.61
N GLU A 23 96.88 32.95 -5.05
CA GLU A 23 96.38 34.31 -4.81
C GLU A 23 94.85 34.28 -4.63
N LYS A 24 94.39 34.62 -3.43
CA LYS A 24 92.99 34.96 -3.18
C LYS A 24 92.72 36.29 -3.90
N VAL A 25 92.25 36.23 -5.13
CA VAL A 25 91.77 37.43 -5.83
C VAL A 25 90.40 37.80 -5.28
N ALA A 26 90.39 38.89 -4.52
CA ALA A 26 89.30 39.77 -4.12
C ALA A 26 87.86 39.29 -4.43
N VAL A 27 87.15 38.95 -3.36
CA VAL A 27 85.68 38.90 -3.31
C VAL A 27 85.14 40.26 -3.76
N LEU A 28 84.44 40.28 -4.89
CA LEU A 28 83.57 41.40 -5.22
C LEU A 28 82.39 41.39 -4.23
N PRO A 29 82.18 42.44 -3.41
CA PRO A 29 81.06 42.51 -2.45
C PRO A 29 79.67 42.46 -3.10
N ILE A 30 79.61 42.59 -4.43
CA ILE A 30 78.36 42.70 -5.20
C ILE A 30 77.71 41.32 -5.41
N LEU A 31 78.47 40.22 -5.50
CA LEU A 31 77.93 38.91 -5.88
C LEU A 31 77.17 38.20 -4.73
N GLU A 32 77.63 38.35 -3.49
CA GLU A 32 76.94 37.79 -2.31
C GLU A 32 75.67 38.58 -1.97
N ILE A 33 75.71 39.91 -2.12
CA ILE A 33 74.55 40.78 -1.93
C ILE A 33 73.48 40.48 -2.98
N VAL A 34 73.83 40.31 -4.25
CA VAL A 34 72.88 39.95 -5.32
C VAL A 34 72.27 38.57 -5.08
N LYS A 35 73.04 37.55 -4.64
CA LYS A 35 72.49 36.23 -4.28
C LYS A 35 71.53 36.29 -3.09
N ALA A 36 71.87 37.04 -2.04
CA ALA A 36 71.02 37.21 -0.85
C ALA A 36 69.72 37.95 -1.16
N VAL A 37 69.78 39.00 -1.99
CA VAL A 37 68.61 39.77 -2.45
C VAL A 37 67.70 38.90 -3.31
N THR A 38 68.24 38.17 -4.30
CA THR A 38 67.47 37.26 -5.16
C THR A 38 66.78 36.15 -4.35
N LYS A 39 67.47 35.55 -3.36
CA LYS A 39 66.88 34.54 -2.47
C LYS A 39 65.72 35.11 -1.63
N LYS A 40 65.85 36.35 -1.14
CA LYS A 40 64.80 37.04 -0.37
C LYS A 40 63.58 37.38 -1.24
N VAL A 41 63.80 37.78 -2.50
CA VAL A 41 62.73 38.05 -3.49
C VAL A 41 61.98 36.78 -3.84
N ILE A 42 62.68 35.69 -4.18
CA ILE A 42 62.05 34.39 -4.50
C ILE A 42 61.23 33.89 -3.32
N LYS A 43 61.77 33.95 -2.10
CA LYS A 43 61.04 33.55 -0.88
C LYS A 43 59.80 34.40 -0.62
N ALA A 44 59.85 35.72 -0.89
CA ALA A 44 58.70 36.61 -0.74
C ALA A 44 57.61 36.36 -1.79
N ILE A 45 58.00 36.03 -3.04
CA ILE A 45 57.08 35.63 -4.10
C ILE A 45 56.43 34.30 -3.76
N ASP A 46 57.20 33.30 -3.34
CA ASP A 46 56.72 31.99 -2.89
C ASP A 46 55.75 32.12 -1.71
N LEU A 47 56.08 32.91 -0.69
CA LEU A 47 55.18 33.23 0.42
C LEU A 47 53.87 33.89 -0.03
N ARG A 48 53.90 34.77 -1.04
CA ARG A 48 52.69 35.38 -1.61
C ARG A 48 51.87 34.35 -2.38
N ILE A 49 52.51 33.49 -3.17
CA ILE A 49 51.86 32.38 -3.88
C ILE A 49 51.19 31.43 -2.90
N GLN A 50 51.88 31.03 -1.82
CA GLN A 50 51.31 30.18 -0.76
C GLN A 50 50.12 30.84 -0.07
N ARG A 51 50.19 32.15 0.23
CA ARG A 51 49.04 32.88 0.80
C ARG A 51 47.85 32.92 -0.15
N LEU A 52 48.10 33.10 -1.44
CA LEU A 52 47.04 33.07 -2.45
C LEU A 52 46.45 31.67 -2.59
N GLN A 53 47.28 30.63 -2.67
CA GLN A 53 46.83 29.23 -2.69
C GLN A 53 46.02 28.87 -1.45
N ASN A 54 46.48 29.25 -0.25
CA ASN A 54 45.73 29.01 0.99
C ASN A 54 44.36 29.71 0.97
N LYS A 55 44.29 30.94 0.46
CA LYS A 55 43.00 31.63 0.28
C LYS A 55 42.11 30.91 -0.73
N THR A 56 42.65 30.44 -1.85
CA THR A 56 41.90 29.68 -2.87
C THR A 56 41.39 28.35 -2.31
N ILE A 57 42.23 27.59 -1.60
CA ILE A 57 41.84 26.34 -0.94
C ILE A 57 40.74 26.59 0.09
N TRP A 58 40.88 27.65 0.89
CA TRP A 58 39.85 28.03 1.86
C TRP A 58 38.53 28.39 1.16
N LEU A 59 38.56 29.19 0.09
CA LEU A 59 37.37 29.55 -0.69
C LEU A 59 36.72 28.32 -1.33
N GLN A 60 37.51 27.38 -1.87
CA GLN A 60 36.99 26.13 -2.43
C GLN A 60 36.35 25.25 -1.35
N ASN A 61 36.94 25.16 -0.17
CA ASN A 61 36.36 24.40 0.95
C ASN A 61 35.08 25.05 1.48
N ALA A 62 35.05 26.39 1.57
CA ALA A 62 33.84 27.13 1.92
C ALA A 62 32.73 26.91 0.87
N GLN A 63 33.05 26.95 -0.43
CA GLN A 63 32.12 26.64 -1.50
C GLN A 63 31.57 25.22 -1.39
N LYS A 64 32.45 24.21 -1.18
CA LYS A 64 32.03 22.81 -0.99
C LYS A 64 31.12 22.64 0.23
N GLN A 65 31.39 23.35 1.34
CA GLN A 65 30.52 23.31 2.52
C GLN A 65 29.14 23.90 2.22
N VAL A 66 29.09 25.05 1.53
CA VAL A 66 27.82 25.66 1.10
C VAL A 66 27.06 24.72 0.16
N GLU A 67 27.74 24.10 -0.80
CA GLU A 67 27.15 23.13 -1.73
C GLU A 67 26.61 21.89 -0.99
N ASN A 68 27.35 21.37 -0.01
CA ASN A 68 26.91 20.25 0.81
C ASN A 68 25.68 20.61 1.66
N VAL A 69 25.67 21.80 2.27
CA VAL A 69 24.51 22.28 3.05
C VAL A 69 23.31 22.48 2.14
N LEU A 70 23.48 23.13 0.98
CA LEU A 70 22.40 23.31 0.01
C LEU A 70 21.87 21.97 -0.51
N SER A 71 22.76 21.03 -0.82
CA SER A 71 22.37 19.69 -1.28
C SER A 71 21.60 18.94 -0.19
N LYS A 72 22.05 19.03 1.06
CA LYS A 72 21.34 18.44 2.20
C LYS A 72 19.96 19.07 2.39
N LEU A 73 19.86 20.40 2.39
CA LEU A 73 18.58 21.12 2.51
C LEU A 73 17.61 20.74 1.39
N LYS A 74 18.11 20.63 0.14
CA LYS A 74 17.30 20.17 -0.99
C LYS A 74 16.82 18.72 -0.82
N LEU A 75 17.68 17.84 -0.32
CA LEU A 75 17.30 16.44 -0.05
C LEU A 75 16.27 16.34 1.07
N ASP A 76 16.43 17.12 2.14
CA ASP A 76 15.48 17.21 3.25
C ASP A 76 14.13 17.73 2.75
N GLU A 77 14.12 18.78 1.92
CA GLU A 77 12.88 19.31 1.31
C GLU A 77 12.19 18.30 0.39
N ILE A 78 12.94 17.59 -0.45
CA ILE A 78 12.42 16.51 -1.30
C ILE A 78 11.85 15.38 -0.43
N SER A 79 12.53 15.02 0.66
CA SER A 79 12.09 13.98 1.58
C SER A 79 10.78 14.38 2.28
N ASP A 80 10.71 15.59 2.81
CA ASP A 80 9.52 16.15 3.46
C ASP A 80 8.35 16.24 2.49
N TRP A 81 8.60 16.69 1.26
CA TRP A 81 7.57 16.75 0.22
C TRP A 81 7.08 15.36 -0.18
N THR A 82 7.99 14.39 -0.33
CA THR A 82 7.65 12.99 -0.63
C THR A 82 6.83 12.37 0.50
N GLN A 83 7.20 12.66 1.76
CA GLN A 83 6.47 12.18 2.92
C GLN A 83 5.06 12.80 3.00
N LYS A 84 4.94 14.11 2.81
CA LYS A 84 3.63 14.80 2.73
C LYS A 84 2.76 14.23 1.60
N GLN A 85 3.32 13.97 0.43
CA GLN A 85 2.59 13.32 -0.66
C GLN A 85 2.11 11.93 -0.24
N LYS A 86 3.00 11.11 0.34
CA LYS A 86 2.65 9.77 0.80
C LYS A 86 1.53 9.80 1.84
N ASP A 87 1.58 10.72 2.80
CA ASP A 87 0.57 10.85 3.84
C ASP A 87 -0.78 11.34 3.28
N LEU A 88 -0.75 12.29 2.34
CA LEU A 88 -1.96 12.78 1.67
C LEU A 88 -2.63 11.69 0.82
N TYR A 89 -1.84 10.96 0.03
CA TYR A 89 -2.35 9.82 -0.75
C TYR A 89 -2.85 8.71 0.16
N LYS A 90 -2.17 8.43 1.27
CA LYS A 90 -2.61 7.45 2.26
C LYS A 90 -4.00 7.80 2.80
N GLY A 91 -4.20 9.03 3.26
CA GLY A 91 -5.51 9.48 3.75
C GLY A 91 -6.61 9.36 2.69
N TYR A 92 -6.31 9.81 1.46
CA TYR A 92 -7.24 9.68 0.32
C TYR A 92 -7.63 8.22 0.04
N TYR A 93 -6.67 7.30 -0.01
CA TYR A 93 -6.94 5.88 -0.26
C TYR A 93 -7.66 5.21 0.91
N GLU A 94 -7.38 5.60 2.15
CA GLU A 94 -8.10 5.12 3.35
C GLU A 94 -9.57 5.56 3.33
N GLU A 95 -9.85 6.83 3.00
CA GLU A 95 -11.21 7.34 2.85
C GLU A 95 -11.95 6.63 1.72
N LEU A 96 -11.31 6.46 0.55
CA LEU A 96 -11.91 5.74 -0.57
C LEU A 96 -12.24 4.28 -0.23
N ALA A 97 -11.34 3.61 0.50
CA ALA A 97 -11.58 2.25 0.97
C ALA A 97 -12.78 2.17 1.93
N LYS A 98 -12.91 3.14 2.84
CA LYS A 98 -14.04 3.25 3.78
C LYS A 98 -15.37 3.51 3.06
N VAL A 99 -15.40 4.41 2.08
CA VAL A 99 -16.61 4.65 1.27
C VAL A 99 -16.99 3.40 0.49
N LYS A 100 -16.01 2.72 -0.11
CA LYS A 100 -16.23 1.46 -0.83
C LYS A 100 -16.84 0.40 0.08
N SER A 101 -16.32 0.21 1.30
CA SER A 101 -16.85 -0.79 2.24
C SER A 101 -18.30 -0.48 2.64
N ILE A 102 -18.63 0.78 2.93
CA ILE A 102 -20.00 1.21 3.22
C ILE A 102 -20.96 0.90 2.06
N ILE A 103 -20.56 1.18 0.82
CA ILE A 103 -21.38 0.87 -0.36
C ILE A 103 -21.63 -0.64 -0.47
N THR A 104 -20.60 -1.46 -0.27
CA THR A 104 -20.74 -2.93 -0.27
C THR A 104 -21.69 -3.41 0.81
N TYR A 105 -21.61 -2.86 2.03
CA TYR A 105 -22.53 -3.21 3.10
C TYR A 105 -23.97 -2.86 2.76
N TYR A 106 -24.21 -1.65 2.25
CA TYR A 106 -25.54 -1.22 1.85
C TYR A 106 -26.14 -2.11 0.77
N GLN A 107 -25.35 -2.48 -0.24
CA GLN A 107 -25.79 -3.40 -1.30
C GLN A 107 -26.22 -4.75 -0.72
N ARG A 108 -25.40 -5.33 0.17
CA ARG A 108 -25.70 -6.62 0.80
C ARG A 108 -26.93 -6.56 1.70
N ILE A 109 -27.07 -5.50 2.50
CA ILE A 109 -28.25 -5.30 3.35
C ILE A 109 -29.51 -5.17 2.51
N ARG A 110 -29.45 -4.43 1.39
CA ARG A 110 -30.59 -4.32 0.47
C ARG A 110 -31.00 -5.68 -0.12
N GLU A 111 -30.04 -6.53 -0.47
CA GLU A 111 -30.33 -7.91 -0.93
C GLU A 111 -31.02 -8.72 0.15
N ILE A 112 -30.52 -8.66 1.38
CA ILE A 112 -31.10 -9.33 2.54
C ILE A 112 -32.54 -8.84 2.80
N THR A 113 -32.76 -7.52 2.81
CA THR A 113 -34.10 -6.95 2.99
C THR A 113 -35.05 -7.40 1.89
N LYS A 114 -34.58 -7.47 0.64
CA LYS A 114 -35.40 -7.99 -0.47
C LYS A 114 -35.79 -9.45 -0.23
N LYS A 115 -34.85 -10.29 0.21
CA LYS A 115 -35.10 -11.70 0.54
C LYS A 115 -36.07 -11.85 1.71
N GLN A 116 -35.94 -11.01 2.74
CA GLN A 116 -36.87 -10.95 3.87
C GLN A 116 -38.30 -10.66 3.41
N THR A 117 -38.48 -9.68 2.52
CA THR A 117 -39.79 -9.37 1.95
C THR A 117 -40.34 -10.54 1.16
N GLN A 118 -39.51 -11.23 0.37
CA GLN A 118 -39.93 -12.43 -0.37
C GLN A 118 -40.36 -13.56 0.56
N LEU A 119 -39.64 -13.77 1.68
CA LEU A 119 -39.98 -14.77 2.69
C LEU A 119 -41.37 -14.51 3.28
N VAL A 120 -41.65 -13.27 3.68
CA VAL A 120 -42.96 -12.87 4.23
C VAL A 120 -44.07 -13.03 3.18
N GLN A 121 -43.82 -12.64 1.93
CA GLN A 121 -44.80 -12.79 0.85
C GLN A 121 -45.13 -14.25 0.55
N GLU A 122 -44.13 -15.13 0.51
CA GLU A 122 -44.34 -16.56 0.30
C GLU A 122 -45.05 -17.22 1.49
N TYR A 123 -44.74 -16.79 2.73
CA TYR A 123 -45.52 -17.16 3.91
C TYR A 123 -47.00 -16.78 3.75
N GLU A 124 -47.29 -15.50 3.53
CA GLU A 124 -48.67 -14.99 3.46
C GLU A 124 -49.46 -15.70 2.36
N ARG A 125 -48.84 -15.87 1.19
CA ARG A 125 -49.44 -16.58 0.06
C ARG A 125 -49.76 -18.04 0.43
N ALA A 126 -48.78 -18.79 0.94
CA ALA A 126 -48.96 -20.20 1.24
C ALA A 126 -49.96 -20.41 2.39
N TRP A 127 -49.87 -19.60 3.45
CA TRP A 127 -50.77 -19.64 4.59
C TRP A 127 -52.24 -19.43 4.18
N ASN A 128 -52.49 -18.44 3.32
CA ASN A 128 -53.84 -18.17 2.83
C ASN A 128 -54.41 -19.34 2.02
N LEU A 129 -53.58 -20.06 1.27
CA LEU A 129 -53.99 -21.26 0.53
C LEU A 129 -54.27 -22.43 1.48
N PHE A 130 -53.34 -22.73 2.39
CA PHE A 130 -53.49 -23.87 3.31
C PHE A 130 -54.69 -23.73 4.24
N LYS A 131 -55.00 -22.52 4.71
CA LYS A 131 -56.17 -22.25 5.54
C LYS A 131 -57.50 -22.51 4.79
N GLN A 132 -57.51 -22.38 3.48
CA GLN A 132 -58.70 -22.61 2.64
C GLN A 132 -58.79 -24.05 2.12
N ASP A 133 -57.73 -24.84 2.26
CA ASP A 133 -57.67 -26.20 1.76
C ASP A 133 -58.39 -27.17 2.73
N THR A 134 -59.45 -27.79 2.22
CA THR A 134 -60.29 -28.75 2.95
C THR A 134 -59.60 -30.09 3.25
N HIS A 135 -58.41 -30.33 2.68
CA HIS A 135 -57.64 -31.55 2.92
C HIS A 135 -56.88 -31.55 4.25
N PHE A 136 -56.82 -30.41 4.95
CA PHE A 136 -56.18 -30.29 6.25
C PHE A 136 -57.17 -30.21 7.39
N LYS A 137 -56.81 -30.79 8.53
CA LYS A 137 -57.53 -30.62 9.79
C LYS A 137 -57.08 -29.34 10.49
N ASP A 138 -57.95 -28.77 11.31
CA ASP A 138 -57.63 -27.57 12.11
C ASP A 138 -56.35 -27.74 12.95
N SER A 139 -56.13 -28.93 13.53
CA SER A 139 -54.91 -29.23 14.29
C SER A 139 -53.63 -29.20 13.46
N GLU A 140 -53.74 -29.52 12.16
CA GLU A 140 -52.61 -29.48 11.21
C GLU A 140 -52.31 -28.05 10.79
N ILE A 141 -53.35 -27.24 10.57
CA ILE A 141 -53.21 -25.80 10.32
C ILE A 141 -52.54 -25.11 11.52
N GLN A 142 -52.93 -25.43 12.75
CA GLN A 142 -52.25 -24.93 13.96
C GLN A 142 -50.80 -25.39 14.07
N TYR A 143 -50.46 -26.58 13.55
CA TYR A 143 -49.07 -27.01 13.49
C TYR A 143 -48.28 -26.21 12.46
N MET A 144 -48.84 -25.98 11.27
CA MET A 144 -48.22 -25.12 10.24
C MET A 144 -47.97 -23.71 10.76
N GLU A 145 -48.93 -23.11 11.48
CA GLU A 145 -48.78 -21.79 12.11
C GLU A 145 -47.55 -21.72 13.03
N ARG A 146 -47.36 -22.75 13.88
CA ARG A 146 -46.19 -22.82 14.77
C ARG A 146 -44.88 -22.94 14.02
N VAL A 147 -44.85 -23.72 12.93
CA VAL A 147 -43.66 -23.85 12.08
C VAL A 147 -43.34 -22.51 11.40
N TYR A 148 -44.33 -21.85 10.81
CA TYR A 148 -44.14 -20.54 10.20
C TYR A 148 -43.67 -19.49 11.19
N THR A 149 -44.28 -19.45 12.38
CA THR A 149 -43.87 -18.54 13.45
C THR A 149 -42.39 -18.75 13.80
N GLY A 150 -41.96 -20.01 13.97
CA GLY A 150 -40.55 -20.32 14.25
C GLY A 150 -39.60 -19.85 13.15
N ILE A 151 -39.93 -20.09 11.88
CA ILE A 151 -39.10 -19.64 10.75
C ILE A 151 -39.02 -18.11 10.68
N LEU A 152 -40.16 -17.42 10.84
CA LEU A 152 -40.23 -15.97 10.82
C LEU A 152 -39.46 -15.34 11.99
N GLU A 153 -39.57 -15.91 13.20
CA GLU A 153 -38.83 -15.46 14.38
C GLU A 153 -37.31 -15.62 14.21
N GLU A 154 -36.85 -16.76 13.70
CA GLU A 154 -35.42 -16.97 13.41
C GLU A 154 -34.91 -15.99 12.34
N SER A 155 -35.72 -15.76 11.32
CA SER A 155 -35.43 -14.80 10.26
C SER A 155 -35.32 -13.36 10.80
N VAL A 156 -36.16 -12.95 11.76
CA VAL A 156 -36.05 -11.65 12.44
C VAL A 156 -34.78 -11.57 13.30
N LYS A 157 -34.42 -12.61 14.04
CA LYS A 157 -33.17 -12.64 14.83
C LYS A 157 -31.93 -12.43 13.95
N ASN A 158 -31.93 -12.95 12.72
CA ASN A 158 -30.83 -12.74 11.78
C ASN A 158 -30.73 -11.27 11.33
N ILE A 159 -31.87 -10.59 11.17
CA ILE A 159 -31.92 -9.15 10.87
C ILE A 159 -31.43 -8.31 12.06
N ASP A 160 -31.81 -8.66 13.29
CA ASP A 160 -31.35 -7.95 14.49
C ASP A 160 -29.82 -8.00 14.65
N GLN A 161 -29.19 -9.12 14.27
CA GLN A 161 -27.72 -9.23 14.24
C GLN A 161 -27.10 -8.23 13.26
N ILE A 162 -27.74 -7.98 12.11
CA ILE A 162 -27.29 -6.99 11.13
C ILE A 162 -27.41 -5.58 11.69
N PHE A 163 -28.52 -5.24 12.35
CA PHE A 163 -28.72 -3.93 12.98
C PHE A 163 -27.69 -3.65 14.07
N LEU A 164 -27.39 -4.62 14.93
CA LEU A 164 -26.37 -4.47 15.97
C LEU A 164 -25.00 -4.10 15.38
N ILE A 165 -24.66 -4.67 14.22
CA ILE A 165 -23.40 -4.38 13.54
C ILE A 165 -23.39 -2.97 12.96
N LEU A 166 -24.51 -2.53 12.38
CA LEU A 166 -24.65 -1.17 11.87
C LEU A 166 -24.55 -0.14 13.00
N ASP A 167 -25.23 -0.35 14.12
CA ASP A 167 -25.12 0.55 15.26
C ASP A 167 -23.71 0.54 15.88
N SER A 168 -23.00 -0.60 15.77
CA SER A 168 -21.63 -0.76 16.28
C SER A 168 -20.54 -0.11 15.41
N PHE A 169 -20.85 0.80 14.48
CA PHE A 169 -19.82 1.63 13.82
C PHE A 169 -18.93 2.40 14.82
N ALA A 170 -19.26 2.39 16.12
CA ALA A 170 -18.44 2.86 17.23
C ALA A 170 -17.35 1.86 17.74
N THR A 171 -17.36 0.59 17.32
CA THR A 171 -16.44 -0.45 17.85
C THR A 171 -15.30 -0.80 16.88
N GLN A 172 -14.13 -1.17 17.42
CA GLN A 172 -12.85 -1.40 16.71
C GLN A 172 -12.81 -2.65 15.79
N MET A 173 -13.92 -3.07 15.18
CA MET A 173 -13.90 -4.21 14.25
C MET A 173 -13.33 -3.83 12.88
N SER A 174 -12.63 -4.77 12.24
CA SER A 174 -12.19 -4.60 10.86
C SER A 174 -13.35 -4.70 9.87
N ASP A 175 -13.22 -4.02 8.73
CA ASP A 175 -14.22 -4.06 7.66
C ASP A 175 -14.49 -5.47 7.12
N LEU A 176 -13.46 -6.34 7.14
CA LEU A 176 -13.59 -7.75 6.79
C LEU A 176 -14.48 -8.50 7.78
N LYS A 177 -14.27 -8.29 9.09
CA LYS A 177 -15.08 -8.97 10.12
C LYS A 177 -16.52 -8.52 10.06
N ARG A 178 -16.75 -7.23 9.77
CA ARG A 178 -18.10 -6.71 9.54
C ARG A 178 -18.80 -7.42 8.38
N LEU A 179 -18.10 -7.54 7.25
CA LEU A 179 -18.64 -8.20 6.05
C LEU A 179 -18.94 -9.68 6.31
N GLU A 180 -18.06 -10.37 7.04
CA GLU A 180 -18.24 -11.78 7.41
C GLU A 180 -19.54 -11.99 8.20
N ILE A 181 -19.83 -11.14 9.18
CA ILE A 181 -21.05 -11.29 9.97
C ILE A 181 -22.30 -10.96 9.14
N ILE A 182 -22.26 -9.91 8.30
CA ILE A 182 -23.36 -9.59 7.38
C ILE A 182 -23.62 -10.77 6.42
N ASN A 183 -22.57 -11.37 5.87
CA ASN A 183 -22.70 -12.53 4.99
C ASN A 183 -23.29 -13.73 5.72
N LYS A 184 -22.83 -14.00 6.95
CA LYS A 184 -23.39 -15.07 7.77
C LYS A 184 -24.88 -14.88 8.01
N ALA A 185 -25.31 -13.68 8.38
CA ALA A 185 -26.74 -13.39 8.59
C ALA A 185 -27.54 -13.55 7.29
N ALA A 186 -26.97 -13.16 6.14
CA ALA A 186 -27.58 -13.38 4.83
C ALA A 186 -27.77 -14.87 4.54
N ASP A 187 -26.74 -15.69 4.75
CA ASP A 187 -26.78 -17.13 4.51
C ASP A 187 -27.83 -17.82 5.40
N GLN A 188 -28.02 -17.33 6.64
CA GLN A 188 -29.06 -17.83 7.53
C GLN A 188 -30.47 -17.47 7.05
N ILE A 189 -30.68 -16.26 6.51
CA ILE A 189 -31.95 -15.84 5.92
C ILE A 189 -32.27 -16.62 4.65
N ASP A 190 -31.24 -16.94 3.84
CA ASP A 190 -31.39 -17.86 2.71
C ASP A 190 -31.86 -19.24 3.18
N GLY A 191 -31.25 -19.78 4.24
CA GLY A 191 -31.71 -21.02 4.87
C GLY A 191 -33.16 -20.96 5.34
N ASN A 192 -33.59 -19.87 6.00
CA ASN A 192 -34.97 -19.71 6.43
C ASN A 192 -35.96 -19.69 5.26
N TYR A 193 -35.58 -19.05 4.15
CA TYR A 193 -36.41 -19.03 2.94
C TYR A 193 -36.52 -20.41 2.30
N ASP A 194 -35.42 -21.16 2.27
CA ASP A 194 -35.39 -22.51 1.72
C ASP A 194 -36.21 -23.47 2.58
N ASP A 195 -36.09 -23.39 3.91
CA ASP A 195 -36.91 -24.16 4.86
C ASP A 195 -38.40 -23.88 4.67
N LEU A 196 -38.77 -22.61 4.53
CA LEU A 196 -40.16 -22.20 4.27
C LEU A 196 -40.67 -22.76 2.94
N THR A 197 -39.88 -22.64 1.88
CA THR A 197 -40.26 -23.10 0.55
C THR A 197 -40.40 -24.62 0.52
N MET A 198 -39.47 -25.33 1.15
CA MET A 198 -39.51 -26.79 1.29
C MET A 198 -40.74 -27.23 2.11
N PHE A 199 -41.03 -26.57 3.22
CA PHE A 199 -42.21 -26.85 4.04
C PHE A 199 -43.50 -26.63 3.23
N ASN A 200 -43.59 -25.54 2.46
CA ASN A 200 -44.73 -25.30 1.57
C ASN A 200 -44.90 -26.43 0.55
N GLN A 201 -43.83 -26.83 -0.13
CA GLN A 201 -43.87 -27.91 -1.11
C GLN A 201 -44.32 -29.25 -0.50
N GLN A 202 -43.83 -29.57 0.71
CA GLN A 202 -44.23 -30.78 1.43
C GLN A 202 -45.73 -30.78 1.75
N ASN A 203 -46.28 -29.64 2.20
CA ASN A 203 -47.71 -29.54 2.50
C ASN A 203 -48.57 -29.61 1.23
N ILE A 204 -48.14 -28.96 0.14
CA ILE A 204 -48.86 -29.06 -1.15
C ILE A 204 -48.88 -30.53 -1.63
N LEU A 205 -47.75 -31.24 -1.54
CA LEU A 205 -47.68 -32.65 -1.88
C LEU A 205 -48.59 -33.50 -0.99
N LEU A 206 -48.64 -33.21 0.31
CA LEU A 206 -49.51 -33.91 1.25
C LEU A 206 -51.00 -33.68 0.91
N SER A 207 -51.40 -32.47 0.53
CA SER A 207 -52.75 -32.18 0.05
C SER A 207 -53.09 -32.99 -1.21
N LEU A 208 -52.20 -32.98 -2.21
CA LEU A 208 -52.35 -33.78 -3.43
C LEU A 208 -52.47 -35.29 -3.16
N GLN A 209 -51.74 -35.81 -2.18
CA GLN A 209 -51.81 -37.22 -1.78
C GLN A 209 -53.13 -37.57 -1.08
N ARG A 210 -53.81 -36.58 -0.49
CA ARG A 210 -55.10 -36.76 0.19
C ARG A 210 -56.29 -36.65 -0.76
N ALA A 211 -56.10 -36.03 -1.92
CA ALA A 211 -57.11 -35.97 -2.97
C ALA A 211 -57.47 -37.39 -3.44
N LYS A 212 -58.77 -37.71 -3.46
CA LYS A 212 -59.24 -39.11 -3.61
C LYS A 212 -59.67 -39.49 -5.03
N THR A 213 -59.96 -38.50 -5.86
CA THR A 213 -60.46 -38.70 -7.22
C THR A 213 -59.64 -37.91 -8.22
N GLU A 214 -59.66 -38.30 -9.50
CA GLU A 214 -58.94 -37.55 -10.54
C GLU A 214 -59.44 -36.10 -10.66
N ALA A 215 -60.75 -35.88 -10.51
CA ALA A 215 -61.34 -34.53 -10.50
C ALA A 215 -60.82 -33.68 -9.33
N ASP A 216 -60.73 -34.31 -8.14
CA ASP A 216 -60.22 -33.69 -6.92
C ASP A 216 -58.71 -33.37 -7.04
N VAL A 217 -57.92 -34.29 -7.59
CA VAL A 217 -56.49 -34.04 -7.90
C VAL A 217 -56.34 -32.86 -8.85
N ASN A 218 -57.14 -32.78 -9.90
CA ASN A 218 -57.11 -31.67 -10.85
C ASN A 218 -57.54 -30.34 -10.21
N GLN A 219 -58.52 -30.37 -9.30
CA GLN A 219 -58.93 -29.20 -8.53
C GLN A 219 -57.83 -28.71 -7.60
N VAL A 220 -57.17 -29.62 -6.87
CA VAL A 220 -56.05 -29.29 -5.98
C VAL A 220 -54.86 -28.72 -6.77
N LYS A 221 -54.53 -29.30 -7.92
CA LYS A 221 -53.48 -28.76 -8.81
C LYS A 221 -53.80 -27.33 -9.26
N GLN A 222 -55.03 -27.08 -9.73
CA GLN A 222 -55.46 -25.73 -10.12
C GLN A 222 -55.44 -24.75 -8.94
N PHE A 223 -55.88 -25.19 -7.76
CA PHE A 223 -55.90 -24.37 -6.55
C PHE A 223 -54.49 -23.91 -6.13
N TYR A 224 -53.50 -24.79 -6.22
CA TYR A 224 -52.10 -24.47 -5.91
C TYR A 224 -51.31 -23.88 -7.09
N GLY A 225 -51.90 -23.77 -8.28
CA GLY A 225 -51.24 -23.28 -9.49
C GLY A 225 -50.17 -24.23 -10.05
N ILE A 226 -50.35 -25.54 -9.85
CA ILE A 226 -49.47 -26.59 -10.39
C ILE A 226 -49.99 -27.01 -11.77
N PRO A 227 -49.12 -27.05 -12.81
CA PRO A 227 -49.50 -27.52 -14.14
C PRO A 227 -49.87 -29.02 -14.21
#